data_AF-A0AAD0PW04-F1
#
_entry.id   AF-A0AAD0PW04-F1
#
_cell.length_a   1.000
_cell.length_b   1.000
_cell.length_c   1.000
_cell.angle_alpha   90.00
_cell.angle_beta   90.00
_cell.angle_gamma   90.00
#
_symmetry.space_group_name_H-M   'P 1'
#
loop_
_entity.id
_entity.type
_entity.pdbx_description
1 polymer ?
#
loop_
_entity_poly.entity_id
_entity_poly.type
_entity_poly.pdbx_seq_one_letter_code
_entity_poly.pdbx_strand_id
1 'polypeptide(L)'
;MSNMSSPSEQEETAFTHEPIRPVRQDVIGEVVFMAQWKTLMDTHLDFEYDIDPPNQMLKKILWHMPGQLTDRHSQVSASLIRWLGTNNGRAFLEEADNMSILMRSRERGYVAAWALNNQRQSSSCYGWRTIEAVLSPVALNDSKVERPGLSLCDAETVETLIGWLGTDKGEQFVVQCRKDIARLQKAKRDAALEQHLRR
;
A
#
# COMPACT_ATOMS: atom_id res chain seq x y z
N MET A 1 48.14 -0.19 -18.44
CA MET A 1 46.82 -0.50 -19.03
C MET A 1 46.01 -1.17 -17.94
N SER A 2 45.22 -0.39 -17.20
CA SER A 2 44.40 -0.90 -16.10
C SER A 2 43.11 -1.47 -16.70
N ASN A 3 42.88 -2.77 -16.48
CA ASN A 3 41.60 -3.43 -16.79
C ASN A 3 40.50 -2.74 -15.99
N MET A 4 39.67 -1.94 -16.68
CA MET A 4 38.35 -1.59 -16.19
C MET A 4 37.48 -2.83 -16.36
N SER A 5 37.37 -3.62 -15.29
CA SER A 5 36.32 -4.63 -15.20
C SER A 5 34.98 -3.91 -15.30
N SER A 6 34.25 -4.14 -16.38
CA SER A 6 32.85 -3.72 -16.51
C SER A 6 32.09 -4.13 -15.25
N PRO A 7 31.26 -3.25 -14.66
CA PRO A 7 30.36 -3.68 -13.60
C PRO A 7 29.50 -4.80 -14.19
N SER A 8 29.61 -5.99 -13.62
CA SER A 8 28.74 -7.11 -13.93
C SER A 8 27.29 -6.61 -13.86
N GLU A 9 26.56 -6.71 -14.97
CA GLU A 9 25.11 -6.56 -15.01
C GLU A 9 24.52 -7.58 -14.03
N GLN A 10 24.25 -7.15 -12.80
CA GLN A 10 23.47 -7.95 -11.87
C GLN A 10 22.06 -7.97 -12.44
N GLU A 11 21.59 -9.14 -12.86
CA GLU A 11 20.20 -9.35 -13.26
C GLU A 11 19.30 -8.81 -12.14
N GLU A 12 18.55 -7.76 -12.44
CA GLU A 12 17.62 -7.17 -11.49
C GLU A 12 16.54 -8.21 -11.20
N THR A 13 16.43 -8.64 -9.95
CA THR A 13 15.41 -9.61 -9.54
C THR A 13 14.08 -8.92 -9.25
N ALA A 14 12.96 -9.60 -9.51
CA ALA A 14 11.64 -9.12 -9.11
C ALA A 14 11.54 -8.95 -7.58
N PHE A 15 10.94 -7.85 -7.14
CA PHE A 15 10.63 -7.60 -5.74
C PHE A 15 9.47 -8.49 -5.27
N THR A 16 9.43 -8.76 -3.98
CA THR A 16 8.50 -9.74 -3.39
C THR A 16 7.07 -9.22 -3.28
N HIS A 17 6.90 -7.90 -3.08
CA HIS A 17 5.61 -7.26 -2.82
C HIS A 17 4.84 -7.87 -1.64
N GLU A 18 5.57 -8.41 -0.66
CA GLU A 18 5.01 -8.94 0.58
C GLU A 18 5.04 -7.86 1.68
N PRO A 19 3.94 -7.65 2.42
CA PRO A 19 3.91 -6.70 3.52
C PRO A 19 4.71 -7.21 4.72
N ILE A 20 5.29 -6.30 5.50
CA ILE A 20 6.06 -6.61 6.72
C ILE A 20 5.20 -7.43 7.70
N ARG A 21 3.94 -7.04 7.86
CA ARG A 21 2.95 -7.82 8.59
C ARG A 21 2.11 -8.62 7.60
N PRO A 22 1.99 -9.96 7.75
CA PRO A 22 1.22 -10.79 6.84
C PRO A 22 -0.25 -10.37 6.72
N VAL A 23 -0.82 -10.65 5.55
CA VAL A 23 -2.24 -10.44 5.23
C VAL A 23 -3.11 -11.34 6.10
N ARG A 24 -4.07 -10.74 6.80
CA ARG A 24 -5.08 -11.49 7.57
C ARG A 24 -6.15 -12.03 6.65
N GLN A 25 -6.20 -13.36 6.49
CA GLN A 25 -7.10 -14.03 5.54
C GLN A 25 -8.58 -13.89 5.88
N ASP A 26 -8.91 -13.62 7.15
CA ASP A 26 -10.26 -13.35 7.63
C ASP A 26 -10.73 -11.90 7.38
N VAL A 27 -9.82 -10.99 7.02
CA VAL A 27 -10.11 -9.59 6.74
C VAL A 27 -10.19 -9.35 5.23
N ILE A 28 -11.42 -9.43 4.69
CA ILE A 28 -11.71 -9.31 3.24
C ILE A 28 -11.00 -8.10 2.61
N GLY A 29 -10.98 -6.95 3.28
CA GLY A 29 -10.34 -5.76 2.75
C GLY A 29 -8.84 -5.91 2.52
N GLU A 30 -8.10 -6.50 3.48
CA GLU A 30 -6.66 -6.73 3.31
C GLU A 30 -6.38 -7.70 2.15
N VAL A 31 -7.17 -8.76 2.05
CA VAL A 31 -7.06 -9.76 0.97
C VAL A 31 -7.28 -9.11 -0.39
N VAL A 32 -8.33 -8.31 -0.55
CA VAL A 32 -8.65 -7.66 -1.82
C VAL A 32 -7.58 -6.65 -2.23
N PHE A 33 -7.18 -5.75 -1.31
CA PHE A 33 -6.17 -4.75 -1.63
C PHE A 33 -4.85 -5.39 -2.03
N MET A 34 -4.43 -6.45 -1.34
CA MET A 34 -3.18 -7.15 -1.66
C MET A 34 -3.25 -7.96 -2.95
N ALA A 35 -4.39 -8.59 -3.26
CA ALA A 35 -4.59 -9.27 -4.54
C ALA A 35 -4.54 -8.27 -5.70
N GLN A 36 -5.23 -7.14 -5.58
CA GLN A 36 -5.20 -6.08 -6.59
C GLN A 36 -3.81 -5.46 -6.73
N TRP A 37 -3.07 -5.30 -5.63
CA TRP A 37 -1.69 -4.81 -5.66
C TRP A 37 -0.78 -5.72 -6.46
N LYS A 38 -0.83 -7.03 -6.20
CA LYS A 38 -0.01 -8.02 -6.93
C LYS A 38 -0.34 -8.00 -8.43
N THR A 39 -1.62 -8.03 -8.79
CA THR A 39 -2.06 -7.87 -10.19
C THR A 39 -1.54 -6.59 -10.84
N LEU A 40 -1.54 -5.47 -10.09
CA LEU A 40 -1.00 -4.20 -10.59
C LEU A 40 0.52 -4.28 -10.81
N MET A 41 1.26 -4.92 -9.91
CA MET A 41 2.72 -5.08 -10.04
C MET A 41 3.11 -6.02 -11.18
N ASP A 42 2.26 -7.01 -11.49
CA ASP A 42 2.42 -7.93 -12.61
C ASP A 42 1.99 -7.33 -13.97
N THR A 43 1.48 -6.10 -13.97
CA THR A 43 1.09 -5.42 -15.22
C THR A 43 2.32 -5.02 -16.01
N HIS A 44 2.47 -5.64 -17.19
CA HIS A 44 3.39 -5.22 -18.23
C HIS A 44 3.05 -3.80 -18.69
N LEU A 45 4.06 -2.94 -18.77
CA LEU A 45 3.90 -1.61 -19.34
C LEU A 45 4.28 -1.75 -20.81
N ASP A 46 3.36 -1.45 -21.73
CA ASP A 46 3.60 -1.52 -23.18
C ASP A 46 4.66 -0.49 -23.62
N PHE A 47 5.93 -0.69 -23.24
CA PHE A 47 7.07 0.03 -23.78
C PHE A 47 7.53 -0.69 -25.04
N GLU A 48 7.96 0.07 -26.04
CA GLU A 48 8.44 -0.42 -27.35
C GLU A 48 9.73 -1.26 -27.29
N TYR A 49 10.18 -1.72 -26.11
CA TYR A 49 11.38 -2.51 -25.94
C TYR A 49 11.05 -3.97 -25.62
N ASP A 50 11.74 -4.90 -26.29
CA ASP A 50 11.48 -6.36 -26.28
C ASP A 50 11.63 -7.04 -24.90
N ILE A 51 12.05 -6.33 -23.85
CA ILE A 51 12.22 -6.87 -22.50
C ILE A 51 11.65 -5.85 -21.53
N ASP A 52 10.56 -6.22 -20.87
CA ASP A 52 10.08 -5.50 -19.70
C ASP A 52 10.98 -5.84 -18.49
N PRO A 53 11.84 -4.91 -18.02
CA PRO A 53 12.56 -5.14 -16.79
C PRO A 53 11.58 -5.36 -15.63
N PRO A 54 11.96 -6.14 -14.61
CA PRO A 54 11.12 -6.34 -13.43
C PRO A 54 10.90 -5.02 -12.67
N ASN A 55 9.88 -5.01 -11.81
CA ASN A 55 9.56 -3.91 -10.89
C ASN A 55 9.11 -2.60 -11.56
N GLN A 56 8.83 -2.62 -12.86
CA GLN A 56 8.49 -1.45 -13.66
C GLN A 56 7.32 -0.64 -13.12
N MET A 57 6.24 -1.31 -12.72
CA MET A 57 5.09 -0.62 -12.16
C MET A 57 5.46 0.11 -10.87
N LEU A 58 6.23 -0.53 -9.98
CA LEU A 58 6.69 0.12 -8.76
C LEU A 58 7.61 1.31 -9.06
N LYS A 59 8.53 1.18 -10.02
CA LYS A 59 9.38 2.29 -10.51
C LYS A 59 8.56 3.45 -11.03
N LYS A 60 7.46 3.17 -11.73
CA LYS A 60 6.53 4.19 -12.24
C LYS A 60 5.78 4.89 -11.10
N ILE A 61 5.33 4.15 -10.10
CA ILE A 61 4.63 4.70 -8.92
C ILE A 61 5.59 5.56 -8.09
N LEU A 62 6.80 5.06 -7.87
CA LEU A 62 7.82 5.69 -7.04
C LEU A 62 8.85 6.49 -7.85
N TRP A 63 8.47 7.02 -9.01
CA TRP A 63 9.44 7.61 -9.96
C TRP A 63 10.19 8.83 -9.40
N HIS A 64 9.59 9.52 -8.41
CA HIS A 64 10.19 10.65 -7.70
C HIS A 64 11.13 10.25 -6.56
N MET A 65 11.19 8.97 -6.20
CA MET A 65 12.09 8.49 -5.14
C MET A 65 13.55 8.64 -5.57
N PRO A 66 14.41 9.27 -4.76
CA PRO A 66 15.83 9.35 -5.06
C PRO A 66 16.50 7.98 -4.93
N GLY A 67 17.45 7.70 -5.84
CA GLY A 67 18.28 6.50 -5.78
C GLY A 67 17.63 5.24 -6.38
N GLN A 68 18.27 4.10 -6.13
CA GLN A 68 17.82 2.81 -6.64
C GLN A 68 16.74 2.23 -5.72
N LEU A 69 15.61 1.82 -6.31
CA LEU A 69 14.59 1.09 -5.56
C LEU A 69 15.12 -0.28 -5.13
N THR A 70 14.65 -0.71 -3.96
CA THR A 70 15.03 -1.97 -3.34
C THR A 70 13.79 -2.74 -2.92
N ASP A 71 13.92 -4.02 -2.59
CA ASP A 71 12.81 -4.83 -2.08
C ASP A 71 12.18 -4.21 -0.81
N ARG A 72 12.95 -3.44 -0.03
CA ARG A 72 12.40 -2.70 1.11
C ARG A 72 11.32 -1.71 0.71
N HIS A 73 11.49 -0.99 -0.40
CA HIS A 73 10.47 -0.07 -0.92
C HIS A 73 9.19 -0.84 -1.26
N SER A 74 9.35 -2.00 -1.91
CA SER A 74 8.25 -2.91 -2.24
C SER A 74 7.50 -3.39 -0.99
N GLN A 75 8.21 -3.81 0.06
CA GLN A 75 7.62 -4.24 1.32
C GLN A 75 6.88 -3.11 2.06
N VAL A 76 7.43 -1.90 2.04
CA VAL A 76 6.81 -0.70 2.63
C VAL A 76 5.52 -0.35 1.88
N SER A 77 5.57 -0.32 0.55
CA SER A 77 4.38 -0.12 -0.29
C SER A 77 3.32 -1.18 -0.02
N ALA A 78 3.68 -2.47 -0.05
CA ALA A 78 2.77 -3.57 0.25
C ALA A 78 2.16 -3.45 1.66
N SER A 79 2.93 -3.01 2.65
CA SER A 79 2.44 -2.80 4.02
C SER A 79 1.39 -1.71 4.11
N LEU A 80 1.58 -0.60 3.39
CA LEU A 80 0.58 0.48 3.29
C LEU A 80 -0.68 -0.03 2.58
N ILE A 81 -0.53 -0.71 1.44
CA ILE A 81 -1.65 -1.24 0.66
C ILE A 81 -2.47 -2.25 1.46
N ARG A 82 -1.82 -3.17 2.18
CA ARG A 82 -2.48 -4.07 3.14
C ARG A 82 -3.25 -3.27 4.18
N TRP A 83 -2.64 -2.23 4.76
CA TRP A 83 -3.28 -1.40 5.79
C TRP A 83 -4.53 -0.68 5.28
N LEU A 84 -4.57 -0.24 4.01
CA LEU A 84 -5.77 0.36 3.40
C LEU A 84 -6.99 -0.57 3.44
N GLY A 85 -6.76 -1.89 3.42
CA GLY A 85 -7.81 -2.91 3.57
C GLY A 85 -8.37 -3.07 4.99
N THR A 86 -7.84 -2.36 5.98
CA THR A 86 -8.34 -2.39 7.37
C THR A 86 -9.45 -1.35 7.61
N ASN A 87 -10.10 -1.40 8.78
CA ASN A 87 -11.06 -0.37 9.18
C ASN A 87 -10.41 1.03 9.25
N ASN A 88 -9.19 1.13 9.78
CA ASN A 88 -8.46 2.40 9.88
C ASN A 88 -8.06 2.91 8.49
N GLY A 89 -7.57 2.02 7.63
CA GLY A 89 -7.26 2.34 6.24
C GLY A 89 -8.47 2.82 5.45
N ARG A 90 -9.62 2.17 5.63
CA ARG A 90 -10.89 2.60 5.04
C ARG A 90 -11.30 4.00 5.52
N ALA A 91 -11.24 4.26 6.84
CA ALA A 91 -11.58 5.56 7.40
C ALA A 91 -10.66 6.66 6.84
N PHE A 92 -9.36 6.37 6.69
CA PHE A 92 -8.43 7.27 6.00
C PHE A 92 -8.84 7.55 4.56
N LEU A 93 -9.22 6.53 3.77
CA LEU A 93 -9.65 6.74 2.38
C LEU A 93 -10.91 7.62 2.28
N GLU A 94 -11.85 7.48 3.23
CA GLU A 94 -13.04 8.34 3.32
C GLU A 94 -12.66 9.79 3.67
N GLU A 95 -11.74 9.98 4.62
CA GLU A 95 -11.19 11.31 4.98
C GLU A 95 -10.43 11.96 3.81
N ALA A 96 -9.63 11.18 3.09
CA ALA A 96 -8.88 11.63 1.92
C ALA A 96 -9.80 12.06 0.76
N ASP A 97 -10.89 11.32 0.50
CA ASP A 97 -11.89 11.70 -0.49
C ASP A 97 -12.59 13.03 -0.10
N ASN A 98 -12.91 13.23 1.18
CA ASN A 98 -13.48 14.50 1.67
C ASN A 98 -12.48 15.67 1.55
N MET A 99 -11.22 15.43 1.92
CA MET A 99 -10.16 16.43 1.82
C MET A 99 -9.88 16.82 0.37
N SER A 100 -10.01 15.87 -0.56
CA SER A 100 -9.88 16.10 -2.01
C SER A 100 -10.91 17.09 -2.53
N ILE A 101 -12.15 17.02 -2.03
CA ILE A 101 -13.22 17.97 -2.36
C ILE A 101 -12.88 19.35 -1.80
N LEU A 102 -12.46 19.43 -0.53
CA LEU A 102 -12.11 20.69 0.12
C LEU A 102 -10.95 21.41 -0.58
N MET A 103 -9.91 20.66 -0.96
CA MET A 103 -8.71 21.18 -1.60
C MET A 103 -8.86 21.38 -3.12
N ARG A 104 -9.96 20.91 -3.72
CA ARG A 104 -10.17 20.89 -5.18
C ARG A 104 -9.02 20.23 -5.96
N SER A 105 -8.41 19.23 -5.34
CA SER A 105 -7.28 18.47 -5.89
C SER A 105 -7.19 17.15 -5.13
N ARG A 106 -7.36 16.03 -5.85
CA ARG A 106 -7.35 14.70 -5.25
C ARG A 106 -6.00 14.35 -4.65
N GLU A 107 -4.93 14.56 -5.41
CA GLU A 107 -3.55 14.37 -4.95
C GLU A 107 -3.24 15.17 -3.67
N ARG A 108 -3.52 16.48 -3.66
CA ARG A 108 -3.30 17.31 -2.46
C ARG A 108 -4.18 16.87 -1.30
N GLY A 109 -5.42 16.47 -1.57
CA GLY A 109 -6.35 15.97 -0.56
C GLY A 109 -5.83 14.71 0.14
N TYR A 110 -5.30 13.76 -0.62
CA TYR A 110 -4.69 12.53 -0.08
C TYR A 110 -3.46 12.83 0.78
N VAL A 111 -2.57 13.69 0.29
CA VAL A 111 -1.37 14.12 1.05
C VAL A 111 -1.76 14.83 2.35
N ALA A 112 -2.73 15.74 2.30
CA ALA A 112 -3.20 16.47 3.48
C ALA A 112 -3.88 15.55 4.50
N ALA A 113 -4.76 14.64 4.06
CA ALA A 113 -5.38 13.65 4.94
C ALA A 113 -4.32 12.73 5.58
N TRP A 114 -3.29 12.34 4.84
CA TRP A 114 -2.20 11.53 5.38
C TRP A 114 -1.39 12.29 6.42
N ALA A 115 -1.08 13.56 6.16
CA ALA A 115 -0.37 14.41 7.11
C ALA A 115 -1.12 14.56 8.44
N LEU A 116 -2.46 14.57 8.43
CA LEU A 116 -3.29 14.58 9.63
C LEU A 116 -3.33 13.20 10.30
N ASN A 117 -3.53 12.14 9.52
CA ASN A 117 -3.63 10.77 10.03
C ASN A 117 -2.32 10.28 10.64
N ASN A 118 -1.18 10.67 10.07
CA ASN A 118 0.15 10.22 10.47
C ASN A 118 0.72 10.97 11.70
N GLN A 119 -0.05 11.87 12.32
CA GLN A 119 0.35 12.55 13.54
C GLN A 119 0.37 11.60 14.74
N ARG A 120 1.24 11.89 15.71
CA ARG A 120 1.14 11.23 17.02
C ARG A 120 -0.04 11.82 17.77
N GLN A 121 -1.01 10.99 18.11
CA GLN A 121 -2.10 11.36 18.99
C GLN A 121 -2.16 10.35 20.13
N SER A 122 -2.13 10.80 21.38
CA SER A 122 -2.14 9.89 22.55
C SER A 122 -3.37 8.98 22.59
N SER A 123 -4.50 9.44 22.04
CA SER A 123 -5.76 8.71 21.96
C SER A 123 -5.90 7.80 20.74
N SER A 124 -5.02 7.91 19.75
CA SER A 124 -5.07 7.12 18.50
C SER A 124 -3.83 6.25 18.35
N CYS A 125 -4.00 5.03 17.85
CA CYS A 125 -2.90 4.08 17.61
C CYS A 125 -1.94 3.95 18.81
N TYR A 126 -2.43 4.07 20.06
CA TYR A 126 -1.62 4.02 21.29
C TYR A 126 -0.45 5.03 21.32
N GLY A 127 -0.61 6.21 20.70
CA GLY A 127 0.45 7.23 20.63
C GLY A 127 1.49 7.01 19.53
N TRP A 128 1.26 6.04 18.65
CA TRP A 128 2.11 5.77 17.49
C TRP A 128 1.69 6.64 16.32
N ARG A 129 2.65 6.96 15.43
CA ARG A 129 2.28 7.48 14.11
C ARG A 129 1.66 6.36 13.28
N THR A 130 0.76 6.69 12.36
CA THR A 130 0.17 5.69 11.48
C THR A 130 1.22 4.91 10.70
N ILE A 131 2.27 5.55 10.18
CA ILE A 131 3.37 4.85 9.49
C ILE A 131 4.07 3.81 10.38
N GLU A 132 4.24 4.09 11.67
CA GLU A 132 4.83 3.15 12.63
C GLU A 132 3.90 1.97 12.87
N ALA A 133 2.60 2.23 12.95
CA ALA A 133 1.58 1.19 13.08
C ALA A 133 1.51 0.29 11.84
N VAL A 134 1.62 0.88 10.65
CA VAL A 134 1.62 0.21 9.35
C VAL A 134 2.84 -0.70 9.19
N LEU A 135 4.02 -0.19 9.53
CA LEU A 135 5.30 -0.88 9.34
C LEU A 135 5.75 -1.72 10.54
N SER A 136 4.93 -1.78 11.60
CA SER A 136 5.21 -2.67 12.73
C SER A 136 5.00 -4.14 12.34
N PRO A 137 5.94 -5.04 12.66
CA PRO A 137 5.79 -6.47 12.39
C PRO A 137 4.70 -7.14 13.25
N VAL A 138 4.26 -6.49 14.32
CA VAL A 138 3.35 -7.06 15.33
C VAL A 138 2.15 -6.14 15.60
N ALA A 139 1.08 -6.69 16.17
CA ALA A 139 -0.12 -5.93 16.50
C ALA A 139 0.15 -4.96 17.66
N LEU A 140 -0.48 -3.78 17.60
CA LEU A 140 -0.25 -2.69 18.57
C LEU A 140 -0.84 -2.93 19.97
N ASN A 141 -1.64 -3.97 20.13
CA ASN A 141 -2.23 -4.33 21.43
C ASN A 141 -1.24 -5.06 22.35
N ASP A 142 -0.04 -5.36 21.87
CA ASP A 142 1.03 -5.93 22.69
C ASP A 142 1.83 -4.79 23.33
N SER A 143 1.69 -4.65 24.64
CA SER A 143 2.29 -3.57 25.45
C SER A 143 3.81 -3.63 25.54
N LYS A 144 4.44 -4.70 25.03
CA LYS A 144 5.89 -4.89 25.04
C LYS A 144 6.57 -4.54 23.70
N VAL A 145 5.80 -4.04 22.73
CA VAL A 145 6.31 -3.82 21.39
C VAL A 145 7.05 -2.49 21.32
N GLU A 146 8.34 -2.57 20.96
CA GLU A 146 9.12 -1.40 20.59
C GLU A 146 8.66 -0.83 19.24
N ARG A 147 8.70 0.50 19.13
CA ARG A 147 8.37 1.18 17.88
C ARG A 147 9.39 0.80 16.80
N PRO A 148 8.95 0.50 15.56
CA PRO A 148 9.89 0.21 14.49
C PRO A 148 10.78 1.43 14.23
N GLY A 149 12.07 1.19 14.02
CA GLY A 149 12.96 2.19 13.45
C GLY A 149 12.53 2.50 12.03
N LEU A 150 12.16 3.75 11.77
CA LEU A 150 11.76 4.22 10.45
C LEU A 150 12.92 4.97 9.81
N SER A 151 13.32 4.52 8.62
CA SER A 151 14.25 5.28 7.78
C SER A 151 13.53 6.43 7.08
N LEU A 152 14.30 7.41 6.59
CA LEU A 152 13.76 8.47 5.73
C LEU A 152 13.16 7.88 4.45
N CYS A 153 13.81 6.88 3.85
CA CYS A 153 13.32 6.19 2.66
C CYS A 153 11.96 5.50 2.90
N ASP A 154 11.72 4.93 4.09
CA ASP A 154 10.40 4.35 4.43
C ASP A 154 9.31 5.44 4.41
N ALA A 155 9.61 6.62 4.96
CA ALA A 155 8.67 7.74 4.99
C ALA A 155 8.40 8.29 3.57
N GLU A 156 9.45 8.54 2.79
CA GLU A 156 9.33 9.03 1.41
C GLU A 156 8.59 8.02 0.51
N THR A 157 8.82 6.72 0.70
CA THR A 157 8.10 5.66 -0.04
C THR A 157 6.59 5.75 0.24
N VAL A 158 6.21 5.88 1.51
CA VAL A 158 4.81 5.97 1.90
C VAL A 158 4.19 7.26 1.37
N GLU A 159 4.85 8.41 1.52
CA GLU A 159 4.34 9.69 1.06
C GLU A 159 4.19 9.74 -0.46
N THR A 160 5.14 9.18 -1.20
CA THR A 160 5.06 9.05 -2.67
C THR A 160 3.89 8.16 -3.09
N LEU A 161 3.70 7.02 -2.40
CA LEU A 161 2.58 6.13 -2.67
C LEU A 161 1.23 6.77 -2.33
N ILE A 162 1.15 7.57 -1.26
CA ILE A 162 -0.04 8.36 -0.92
C ILE A 162 -0.36 9.38 -2.01
N GLY A 163 0.65 10.09 -2.52
CA GLY A 163 0.50 11.00 -3.66
C GLY A 163 -0.03 10.25 -4.89
N TRP A 164 0.54 9.09 -5.20
CA TRP A 164 0.07 8.23 -6.29
C TRP A 164 -1.39 7.81 -6.14
N LEU A 165 -1.85 7.45 -4.93
CA LEU A 165 -3.26 7.10 -4.67
C LEU A 165 -4.24 8.22 -5.00
N GLY A 166 -3.77 9.48 -4.97
CA GLY A 166 -4.55 10.65 -5.35
C GLY A 166 -4.55 10.97 -6.85
N THR A 167 -3.82 10.21 -7.68
CA THR A 167 -3.86 10.31 -9.15
C THR A 167 -5.04 9.51 -9.73
N ASP A 168 -5.37 9.70 -11.00
CA ASP A 168 -6.43 8.94 -11.69
C ASP A 168 -6.19 7.41 -11.65
N LYS A 169 -4.93 6.97 -11.76
CA LYS A 169 -4.58 5.54 -11.69
C LYS A 169 -4.70 4.99 -10.28
N GLY A 170 -4.28 5.76 -9.28
CA GLY A 170 -4.49 5.44 -7.87
C GLY A 170 -5.98 5.37 -7.51
N GLU A 171 -6.78 6.30 -8.02
CA GLU A 171 -8.23 6.29 -7.85
C GLU A 171 -8.88 5.06 -8.47
N GLN A 172 -8.53 4.72 -9.71
CA GLN A 172 -9.03 3.52 -10.39
C GLN A 172 -8.72 2.26 -9.57
N PHE A 173 -7.50 2.16 -9.04
CA PHE A 173 -7.10 1.07 -8.14
C PHE A 173 -7.98 0.99 -6.88
N VAL A 174 -8.18 2.11 -6.17
CA VAL A 174 -8.99 2.15 -4.94
C VAL A 174 -10.46 1.82 -5.22
N VAL A 175 -11.02 2.36 -6.31
CA VAL A 175 -12.40 2.10 -6.74
C VAL A 175 -12.59 0.62 -7.05
N GLN A 176 -11.64 -0.01 -7.75
CA GLN A 176 -11.70 -1.43 -8.05
C GLN A 176 -11.66 -2.27 -6.77
N CYS A 177 -10.77 -1.95 -5.82
CA CYS A 177 -10.71 -2.61 -4.52
C CYS A 177 -12.05 -2.49 -3.76
N ARG A 178 -12.64 -1.30 -3.70
CA ARG A 178 -13.93 -1.06 -3.04
C ARG A 178 -15.07 -1.89 -3.67
N LYS A 179 -15.12 -1.96 -5.01
CA LYS A 179 -16.08 -2.79 -5.74
C LYS A 179 -15.94 -4.28 -5.39
N ASP A 180 -14.71 -4.78 -5.37
CA ASP A 180 -14.44 -6.19 -5.05
C ASP A 180 -14.77 -6.54 -3.60
N ILE A 181 -14.44 -5.66 -2.65
CA ILE A 181 -14.84 -5.82 -1.24
C ILE A 181 -16.37 -5.91 -1.11
N ALA A 182 -17.11 -4.99 -1.75
CA ALA A 182 -18.56 -4.98 -1.69
C ALA A 182 -19.18 -6.27 -2.29
N ARG A 183 -18.63 -6.74 -3.41
CA ARG A 183 -19.03 -8.00 -4.05
C ARG A 183 -18.83 -9.21 -3.12
N LEU A 184 -17.64 -9.34 -2.53
CA LEU A 184 -17.30 -10.46 -1.64
C LEU A 184 -18.10 -10.42 -0.32
N GLN A 185 -18.30 -9.23 0.25
CA GLN A 185 -19.13 -9.07 1.45
C GLN A 185 -20.59 -9.43 1.19
N LYS A 186 -21.13 -9.07 0.01
CA LYS A 186 -22.48 -9.49 -0.39
C LYS A 186 -22.58 -11.02 -0.49
N ALA A 187 -21.67 -11.66 -1.24
CA ALA A 187 -21.66 -13.11 -1.38
C ALA A 187 -21.56 -13.84 -0.03
N LYS A 188 -20.73 -13.34 0.90
CA LYS A 188 -20.62 -13.90 2.26
C LYS A 188 -21.91 -13.78 3.07
N ARG A 189 -22.63 -12.65 2.95
CA ARG A 189 -23.93 -12.46 3.62
C ARG A 189 -25.00 -13.38 3.05
N ASP A 190 -25.06 -13.49 1.73
CA ASP A 190 -26.05 -14.33 1.03
C ASP A 190 -25.83 -15.81 1.41
N ALA A 191 -24.59 -16.29 1.42
CA ALA A 191 -24.24 -17.65 1.85
C ALA A 191 -24.60 -17.93 3.32
N ALA A 192 -24.39 -16.96 4.21
CA ALA A 192 -24.75 -17.09 5.62
C ALA A 192 -26.28 -17.16 5.82
N LEU A 193 -27.05 -16.39 5.04
CA LEU A 193 -28.51 -16.42 5.06
C LEU A 193 -29.04 -17.76 4.55
N GLU A 194 -28.52 -18.28 3.43
CA GLU A 194 -28.90 -19.61 2.92
C GLU A 194 -28.61 -20.73 3.93
N GLN A 195 -27.48 -20.66 4.63
CA GLN A 195 -27.14 -21.63 5.67
C GLN A 195 -28.10 -21.55 6.87
N HIS A 196 -28.55 -20.34 7.23
CA HIS A 196 -29.52 -20.14 8.29
C HIS A 196 -30.91 -20.67 7.92
N LEU A 197 -31.36 -20.45 6.69
CA LEU A 197 -32.65 -20.92 6.19
C LEU A 197 -32.75 -22.45 6.03
N ARG A 198 -31.60 -23.15 5.98
CA ARG A 198 -31.53 -24.63 5.90
C ARG A 198 -31.49 -25.33 7.26
N ARG A 199 -31.41 -24.59 8.37
CA ARG A 199 -31.42 -25.12 9.74
C ARG A 199 -32.80 -25.00 10.35
#